data_AF-A0A932RVA5-F1
#
_entry.id   AF-A0A932RVA5-F1
#
_cell.length_a   1.000
_cell.length_b   1.000
_cell.length_c   1.000
_cell.angle_alpha   90.00
_cell.angle_beta   90.00
_cell.angle_gamma   90.00
#
_symmetry.space_group_name_H-M   'P 1'
#
loop_
_entity.id
_entity.type
_entity.pdbx_description
1 polymer ?
#
loop_
_entity_poly.entity_id
_entity_poly.type
_entity_poly.pdbx_seq_one_letter_code
_entity_poly.pdbx_strand_id
1 'polypeptide(L)'
;MTCPWCGIEVPLRSLHAHLSDEHGDVVGIVGQDDRQFYEVRCPSCDAGYRKPIKKSGRDPDFLAEFDREVRMVALDMLVNHLLAEHQTAVEG
;
A
#
# COMPACT_ATOMS: atom_id res chain seq x y z
N MET A 1 -5.27 2.96 -16.09
CA MET A 1 -5.29 3.67 -14.79
C MET A 1 -4.01 4.45 -14.71
N THR A 2 -4.07 5.70 -14.28
CA THR A 2 -2.87 6.52 -14.15
C THR A 2 -2.28 6.32 -12.76
N CYS A 3 -1.00 5.96 -12.68
CA CYS A 3 -0.32 5.89 -11.40
C CYS A 3 -0.25 7.29 -10.79
N PRO A 4 -0.71 7.51 -9.55
CA PRO A 4 -0.78 8.86 -8.99
C PRO A 4 0.57 9.38 -8.49
N TRP A 5 1.62 8.56 -8.47
CA TRP A 5 2.99 8.98 -8.12
C TRP A 5 3.82 9.40 -9.32
N CYS A 6 3.85 8.58 -10.37
CA CYS A 6 4.68 8.83 -11.55
C CYS A 6 3.89 9.29 -12.77
N GLY A 7 2.55 9.30 -12.71
CA GLY A 7 1.69 9.79 -13.78
C GLY A 7 1.62 8.89 -15.01
N ILE A 8 2.22 7.69 -14.97
CA ILE A 8 2.21 6.77 -16.12
C ILE A 8 0.88 6.03 -16.21
N GLU A 9 0.45 5.73 -17.44
CA GLU A 9 -0.70 4.85 -17.64
C GLU A 9 -0.26 3.39 -17.49
N VAL A 10 -0.83 2.73 -16.47
CA VAL A 10 -0.64 1.30 -16.20
C VAL A 10 -1.98 0.58 -16.26
N PRO A 11 -2.00 -0.66 -16.80
CA PRO A 11 -3.20 -1.48 -16.75
C PRO A 11 -3.49 -1.85 -15.30
N LEU A 12 -4.77 -1.90 -14.92
CA LEU A 12 -5.19 -2.09 -13.54
C LEU A 12 -4.55 -3.34 -12.89
N ARG A 13 -4.56 -4.46 -13.63
CA ARG A 13 -3.96 -5.73 -13.20
C ARG A 13 -2.46 -5.63 -12.88
N SER A 14 -1.78 -4.60 -13.38
CA SER A 14 -0.35 -4.35 -13.18
C SER A 14 -0.09 -3.12 -12.32
N LEU A 15 -1.13 -2.36 -11.91
CA LEU A 15 -0.97 -1.22 -11.03
C LEU A 15 -0.39 -1.64 -9.68
N HIS A 16 -0.89 -2.72 -9.09
CA HIS A 16 -0.35 -3.27 -7.85
C HIS A 16 1.13 -3.67 -7.96
N ALA A 17 1.49 -4.37 -9.04
CA ALA A 17 2.86 -4.78 -9.30
C ALA A 17 3.78 -3.57 -9.51
N HIS A 18 3.35 -2.60 -10.32
CA HIS A 18 4.07 -1.35 -10.55
C HIS A 18 4.27 -0.55 -9.25
N LEU A 19 3.23 -0.41 -8.44
CA LEU A 19 3.32 0.27 -7.15
C LEU A 19 4.27 -0.48 -6.19
N SER A 20 4.26 -1.81 -6.21
CA SER A 20 5.13 -2.61 -5.32
C SER A 20 6.59 -2.56 -5.73
N ASP A 21 6.86 -2.43 -7.02
CA ASP A 21 8.21 -2.38 -7.58
C ASP A 21 8.81 -0.97 -7.51
N GLU A 22 8.07 0.02 -8.02
CA GLU A 22 8.56 1.40 -8.17
C GLU A 22 8.25 2.28 -6.95
N HIS A 23 7.18 1.97 -6.23
CA HIS A 23 6.67 2.79 -5.12
C HIS A 23 6.53 1.98 -3.82
N GLY A 24 7.21 0.83 -3.71
CA GLY A 24 7.16 0.00 -2.50
C GLY A 24 7.68 0.69 -1.25
N ASP A 25 8.48 1.75 -1.42
CA ASP A 25 9.06 2.55 -0.35
C ASP A 25 8.06 3.52 0.30
N VAL A 26 6.92 3.80 -0.35
CA VAL A 26 5.89 4.71 0.21
C VAL A 26 5.13 4.11 1.38
N VAL A 27 5.29 2.81 1.62
CA VAL A 27 4.71 2.10 2.76
C VAL A 27 5.70 2.18 3.92
N GLY A 28 5.34 2.93 4.95
CA GLY A 28 6.10 3.02 6.19
C GLY A 28 5.72 1.90 7.16
N ILE A 29 6.70 1.26 7.77
CA ILE A 29 6.48 0.37 8.92
C ILE A 29 6.88 1.11 10.18
N VAL A 30 5.93 1.28 11.10
CA VAL A 30 6.13 1.96 12.38
C VAL A 30 5.94 0.99 13.54
N GLY A 31 6.92 0.90 14.43
CA GLY A 31 6.84 0.16 15.68
C GLY A 31 6.36 1.08 16.81
N GLN A 32 5.30 0.69 17.52
CA GLN A 32 4.75 1.40 18.67
C GLN A 32 4.29 0.40 19.74
N ASP A 33 4.78 0.55 20.97
CA ASP A 33 4.33 -0.21 22.16
C ASP A 33 4.18 -1.73 21.91
N ASP A 34 5.28 -2.37 21.50
CA ASP A 34 5.35 -3.83 21.17
C ASP A 34 4.54 -4.27 19.93
N ARG A 35 3.83 -3.34 19.28
CA ARG A 35 3.06 -3.59 18.07
C ARG A 35 3.66 -2.88 16.88
N GLN A 36 3.63 -3.53 15.73
CA GLN A 36 4.07 -2.92 14.49
C GLN A 36 2.84 -2.63 13.63
N PHE A 37 2.91 -1.54 12.89
CA PHE A 37 1.85 -1.07 12.02
C PHE A 37 2.47 -0.74 10.67
N TYR A 38 1.74 -1.05 9.61
CA TYR A 38 2.05 -0.46 8.31
C TYR A 38 1.15 0.74 8.09
N GLU A 39 1.73 1.78 7.52
CA GLU A 39 1.03 2.97 7.06
C GLU A 39 1.34 3.26 5.58
N VAL A 40 0.31 3.66 4.84
CA VAL A 40 0.44 4.14 3.46
C VAL A 40 -0.54 5.28 3.26
N ARG A 41 -0.11 6.32 2.54
CA ARG A 41 -0.98 7.47 2.20
C ARG A 41 -1.35 7.46 0.73
N CYS A 42 -2.62 7.71 0.45
CA CYS A 42 -3.08 7.93 -0.91
C CYS A 42 -2.62 9.31 -1.39
N PRO A 43 -1.81 9.43 -2.45
CA PRO A 43 -1.38 10.72 -2.98
C PRO A 43 -2.52 11.52 -3.64
N SER A 44 -3.65 10.89 -3.96
CA SER A 44 -4.75 11.56 -4.66
C SER A 44 -5.77 12.22 -3.74
N CYS A 45 -5.94 11.76 -2.50
CA CYS A 45 -6.89 12.30 -1.52
C CYS A 45 -6.30 12.51 -0.12
N ASP A 46 -5.00 12.23 0.06
CA ASP A 46 -4.29 12.24 1.35
C ASP A 46 -4.85 11.25 2.40
N ALA A 47 -5.71 10.30 2.00
CA ALA A 47 -6.23 9.29 2.92
C ALA A 47 -5.09 8.39 3.43
N GLY A 48 -4.84 8.43 4.74
CA GLY A 48 -3.87 7.59 5.42
C GLY A 48 -4.48 6.26 5.86
N TYR A 49 -3.96 5.15 5.34
CA TYR A 49 -4.30 3.81 5.77
C TYR A 49 -3.27 3.30 6.76
N ARG A 50 -3.69 3.09 8.01
CA ARG A 50 -2.86 2.47 9.05
C ARG A 50 -3.50 1.17 9.52
N LYS A 51 -2.74 0.08 9.55
CA LYS A 51 -3.22 -1.22 10.02
C LYS A 51 -2.17 -1.93 10.90
N PRO A 52 -2.62 -2.59 11.98
CA PRO A 52 -1.72 -3.35 12.85
C PRO A 52 -1.26 -4.65 12.19
N ILE A 53 0.03 -4.95 12.30
CA ILE A 53 0.63 -6.23 11.91
C ILE A 53 0.42 -7.21 13.06
N LYS A 54 -0.61 -8.04 12.96
CA LYS A 54 -1.01 -8.98 14.04
C LYS A 54 0.04 -10.04 14.40
N LYS A 55 0.99 -10.34 13.50
CA LYS A 55 2.02 -11.37 13.72
C LYS A 55 3.31 -10.87 14.40
N SER A 56 3.46 -9.57 14.63
CA SER A 56 4.68 -8.96 15.16
C SER A 56 5.00 -9.28 16.64
N GLY A 57 4.06 -9.83 17.40
CA GLY A 57 4.23 -10.01 18.85
C GLY A 57 5.13 -11.17 19.28
N ARG A 58 5.89 -11.81 18.38
CA ARG A 58 6.72 -12.96 18.78
C ARG A 58 8.05 -13.12 18.07
N ASP A 59 8.29 -12.46 16.94
CA ASP A 59 9.54 -12.61 16.22
C ASP A 59 9.94 -11.29 15.53
N PRO A 60 11.07 -10.66 15.92
CA PRO A 60 11.56 -9.45 15.26
C PRO A 60 12.14 -9.73 13.87
N ASP A 61 12.54 -10.97 13.56
CA ASP A 61 13.04 -11.36 12.23
C ASP A 61 11.89 -11.45 11.22
N PHE A 62 10.66 -11.71 11.70
CA PHE A 62 9.43 -11.73 10.90
C PHE A 62 9.27 -10.45 10.06
N LEU A 63 9.64 -9.27 10.57
CA LEU A 63 9.57 -8.09 9.72
C LEU A 63 10.64 -8.06 8.64
N ALA A 64 11.87 -8.48 8.93
CA ALA A 64 12.91 -8.47 7.91
C ALA A 64 12.57 -9.44 6.77
N GLU A 65 11.97 -10.58 7.09
CA GLU A 65 11.58 -11.61 6.11
C GLU A 65 10.21 -11.33 5.45
N PHE A 66 9.24 -10.71 6.15
CA PHE A 66 7.89 -10.41 5.64
C PHE A 66 7.64 -8.93 5.28
N ASP A 67 8.62 -8.03 5.38
CA ASP A 67 8.48 -6.60 5.02
C ASP A 67 7.86 -6.45 3.62
N ARG A 68 8.35 -7.22 2.65
CA ARG A 68 7.84 -7.21 1.28
C ARG A 68 6.37 -7.64 1.19
N GLU A 69 5.96 -8.64 1.95
CA GLU A 69 4.56 -9.10 1.99
C GLU A 69 3.63 -8.08 2.65
N VAL A 70 4.09 -7.45 3.73
CA VAL A 70 3.36 -6.37 4.40
C VAL A 70 3.15 -5.19 3.44
N ARG A 71 4.19 -4.78 2.70
CA ARG A 71 4.10 -3.74 1.67
C ARG A 71 3.13 -4.11 0.57
N MET A 72 3.18 -5.35 0.07
CA MET A 72 2.24 -5.84 -0.95
C MET A 72 0.79 -5.75 -0.49
N VAL A 73 0.47 -6.13 0.75
CA VAL A 73 -0.89 -6.02 1.30
C VAL A 73 -1.31 -4.56 1.49
N ALA A 74 -0.41 -3.69 1.95
CA ALA A 74 -0.69 -2.27 2.10
C ALA A 74 -1.01 -1.61 0.74
N LEU A 75 -0.24 -1.95 -0.30
CA LEU A 75 -0.45 -1.44 -1.65
C LEU A 75 -1.70 -2.03 -2.31
N ASP A 76 -2.05 -3.29 -2.04
CA ASP A 76 -3.31 -3.87 -2.49
C ASP A 76 -4.51 -3.10 -1.96
N MET A 77 -4.51 -2.77 -0.66
CA MET A 77 -5.54 -1.93 -0.05
C MET A 77 -5.62 -0.55 -0.72
N LEU A 78 -4.47 0.05 -1.03
CA LEU A 78 -4.44 1.33 -1.72
C LEU A 78 -5.00 1.23 -3.15
N VAL A 79 -4.61 0.21 -3.91
CA VAL A 79 -5.15 -0.04 -5.26
C VAL A 79 -6.66 -0.19 -5.18
N ASN A 80 -7.17 -0.95 -4.22
CA ASN A 80 -8.61 -1.10 -4.01
C ASN A 80 -9.29 0.24 -3.67
N HIS A 81 -8.64 1.13 -2.93
CA HIS A 81 -9.15 2.48 -2.67
C HIS A 81 -9.12 3.36 -3.92
N LEU A 82 -8.02 3.35 -4.68
CA LEU A 82 -7.93 4.06 -5.96
C LEU A 82 -9.03 3.59 -6.92
N LEU A 83 -9.33 2.30 -6.92
CA LEU A 83 -10.45 1.73 -7.68
C LEU A 83 -11.81 2.22 -7.20
N ALA A 84 -12.06 2.22 -5.90
CA ALA A 84 -13.37 2.58 -5.36
C ALA A 84 -13.65 4.09 -5.47
N GLU A 85 -12.67 4.93 -5.13
CA GLU A 85 -12.87 6.37 -4.95
C GLU A 85 -12.35 7.21 -6.13
N HIS A 86 -11.28 6.75 -6.80
CA HIS A 86 -10.60 7.51 -7.85
C HIS A 86 -10.82 6.97 -9.27
N GLN A 87 -11.24 5.71 -9.41
CA GLN A 87 -11.84 5.18 -10.62
C GLN A 87 -13.35 5.37 -10.53
N THR A 88 -13.77 6.62 -10.39
CA THR A 88 -15.15 6.97 -10.73
C THR A 88 -15.28 6.68 -12.21
N ALA A 89 -16.05 5.65 -12.54
CA ALA A 89 -16.43 5.37 -13.91
C ALA A 89 -16.93 6.68 -14.53
N VAL A 90 -16.27 7.10 -15.61
CA VAL A 90 -16.94 7.88 -16.64
C VAL A 90 -18.08 6.99 -17.10
N GLU A 91 -19.31 7.27 -16.65
CA GLU A 91 -20.48 6.74 -17.30
C GLU A 91 -20.52 7.34 -18.70
N GLY A 92 -20.49 6.47 -19.72
CA GLY A 92 -20.63 6.82 -21.13
C GLY A 92 -21.24 5.66 -21.89
#